data_AF-A0A250LKX8-F1
#
_entry.id   AF-A0A250LKX8-F1
#
_cell.length_a   1.000
_cell.length_b   1.000
_cell.length_c   1.000
_cell.angle_alpha   90.00
_cell.angle_beta   90.00
_cell.angle_gamma   90.00
#
_symmetry.space_group_name_H-M   'P 1'
#
loop_
_entity.id
_entity.type
_entity.pdbx_description
1 polymer ?
#
loop_
_entity_poly.entity_id
_entity_poly.type
_entity_poly.pdbx_seq_one_letter_code
_entity_poly.pdbx_strand_id
1 'polypeptide(L)' 'MASPEWIEQAYPLQQITVQVQGTRHSNRAALIDQLETAIARLRAGDQCGSVHDDDFGYRFVVAESISGPSFFDDPAGSD' A
#
# COMPACT_ATOMS: atom_id res chain seq x y z
N MET A 1 15.60 19.80 -20.99
CA MET A 1 14.47 18.92 -21.32
C MET A 1 13.29 19.40 -20.50
N ALA A 2 12.24 19.92 -21.13
CA ALA A 2 11.02 20.29 -20.41
C ALA A 2 10.38 18.99 -19.92
N SER A 3 10.24 18.84 -18.60
CA SER A 3 9.40 17.81 -18.02
C SER A 3 7.99 18.04 -18.58
N PRO A 4 7.31 17.03 -19.15
CA PRO A 4 6.02 17.24 -19.74
C PRO A 4 5.02 17.72 -18.67
N GLU A 5 4.27 18.79 -18.97
CA GLU A 5 3.40 19.56 -18.03
C GLU A 5 2.44 18.70 -17.18
N TRP A 6 2.13 17.47 -17.62
CA TRP A 6 1.32 16.52 -16.87
C TRP A 6 2.00 16.03 -15.58
N ILE A 7 3.35 15.98 -15.52
CA ILE A 7 4.09 15.55 -14.33
C ILE A 7 3.94 16.58 -13.22
N GLU A 8 4.03 17.88 -13.53
CA GLU A 8 3.88 18.93 -12.52
C GLU A 8 2.46 18.98 -11.94
N GLN A 9 1.45 18.52 -12.68
CA GLN A 9 0.06 18.46 -12.19
C GLN A 9 -0.26 17.18 -11.43
N ALA A 10 0.43 16.07 -11.73
CA ALA A 10 0.21 14.78 -11.08
C ALA A 10 0.91 14.67 -9.72
N TYR A 11 2.01 15.41 -9.53
CA TYR A 11 2.83 15.34 -8.33
C TYR A 11 2.60 16.54 -7.39
N PRO A 12 2.76 16.36 -6.05
CA PRO A 12 3.14 15.13 -5.39
C PRO A 12 2.00 14.11 -5.35
N LEU A 13 2.35 12.82 -5.46
CA LEU A 13 1.39 11.73 -5.41
C LEU A 13 0.90 11.50 -3.98
N GLN A 14 -0.35 11.04 -3.88
CA GLN A 14 -0.88 10.40 -2.69
C GLN A 14 -0.84 8.88 -2.87
N GLN A 15 -0.29 8.18 -1.90
CA GLN A 15 -0.06 6.74 -1.97
C GLN A 15 -0.50 6.07 -0.68
N ILE A 16 -1.18 4.92 -0.83
CA ILE A 16 -1.49 4.01 0.28
C ILE A 16 -0.91 2.66 -0.08
N THR A 17 -0.02 2.16 0.75
CA THR A 17 0.55 0.81 0.60
C THR A 17 -0.02 -0.08 1.69
N VAL A 18 -0.56 -1.23 1.29
CA VAL A 18 -1.00 -2.28 2.21
C VAL A 18 -0.29 -3.57 1.85
N GLN A 19 0.46 -4.10 2.80
CA GLN A 19 1.15 -5.39 2.68
C GLN A 19 0.45 -6.38 3.59
N VAL A 20 0.08 -7.55 3.05
CA VAL A 20 -0.55 -8.63 3.80
C VAL A 20 0.26 -9.90 3.54
N GLN A 21 0.62 -10.59 4.62
CA GLN A 21 1.41 -11.82 4.56
C GLN A 21 0.74 -12.91 5.38
N GLY A 22 0.82 -14.13 4.88
CA GLY A 22 0.57 -15.33 5.67
C GLY A 22 1.51 -16.46 5.33
N THR A 23 1.28 -17.62 5.94
CA THR A 23 2.09 -18.81 5.72
C THR A 23 1.51 -19.69 4.61
N ARG A 24 2.21 -20.79 4.29
CA ARG A 24 1.69 -21.88 3.47
C ARG A 24 0.36 -22.49 3.97
N HIS A 25 0.02 -22.26 5.25
CA HIS A 25 -1.22 -22.75 5.87
C HIS A 25 -2.33 -21.70 5.87
N SER A 26 -2.01 -20.43 5.62
CA SER A 26 -3.01 -19.38 5.47
C SER A 26 -3.78 -19.60 4.17
N ASN A 27 -5.10 -19.53 4.27
CA ASN A 27 -5.95 -19.51 3.09
C ASN A 27 -6.22 -18.07 2.64
N ARG A 28 -6.76 -17.91 1.43
CA ARG A 28 -7.08 -16.59 0.88
C ARG A 28 -8.09 -15.81 1.73
N ALA A 29 -9.03 -16.49 2.39
CA ALA A 29 -10.02 -15.82 3.23
C ALA A 29 -9.36 -15.12 4.41
N ALA A 30 -8.44 -15.81 5.10
CA ALA A 30 -7.68 -15.19 6.20
C ALA A 30 -6.93 -13.94 5.74
N LEU A 31 -6.23 -13.99 4.60
CA LEU A 31 -5.51 -12.83 4.06
C LEU A 31 -6.47 -11.66 3.76
N ILE A 32 -7.66 -11.95 3.24
CA ILE A 32 -8.70 -10.92 3.04
C ILE A 32 -9.12 -10.31 4.37
N ASP A 33 -9.32 -11.10 5.43
CA ASP A 33 -9.70 -10.58 6.74
C ASP A 33 -8.66 -9.58 7.31
N GLN A 34 -7.36 -9.81 7.05
CA GLN A 34 -6.32 -8.84 7.43
C GLN A 34 -6.38 -7.56 6.60
N LEU A 35 -6.63 -7.69 5.30
CA LEU A 35 -6.81 -6.54 4.42
C LEU A 35 -8.02 -5.70 4.87
N GLU A 36 -9.14 -6.35 5.20
CA GLU A 36 -10.33 -5.68 5.72
C GLU A 36 -10.04 -4.96 7.05
N THR A 37 -9.23 -5.57 7.92
CA THR A 37 -8.78 -4.94 9.16
C THR A 37 -7.94 -3.68 8.90
N ALA A 38 -6.99 -3.75 7.97
CA ALA A 38 -6.19 -2.59 7.56
C ALA A 38 -7.09 -1.47 6.98
N ILE A 39 -8.06 -1.83 6.13
CA ILE A 39 -9.04 -0.90 5.55
C ILE A 39 -9.88 -0.22 6.65
N ALA A 40 -10.34 -0.96 7.65
CA ALA A 40 -11.12 -0.41 8.75
C ALA A 40 -10.33 0.67 9.52
N ARG A 41 -9.03 0.43 9.75
CA ARG A 41 -8.13 1.39 10.41
C ARG A 41 -7.84 2.62 9.56
N LEU A 42 -7.56 2.43 8.27
CA LEU A 42 -7.43 3.54 7.31
C LEU A 42 -8.70 4.42 7.31
N ARG A 43 -9.89 3.82 7.32
CA ARG A 43 -11.17 4.54 7.42
C ARG A 43 -11.34 5.28 8.75
N ALA A 44 -10.73 4.79 9.83
CA ALA A 44 -10.72 5.46 11.13
C ALA A 44 -9.73 6.65 11.16
N GLY A 45 -8.92 6.84 10.12
CA GLY A 45 -7.97 7.95 10.00
C GLY A 45 -6.53 7.59 10.39
N ASP A 46 -6.24 6.32 10.70
CA ASP A 46 -4.88 5.87 10.96
C ASP A 46 -4.03 6.08 9.69
N GLN A 47 -2.89 6.76 9.85
CA GLN A 47 -1.94 7.01 8.75
C GLN A 47 -0.94 5.85 8.58
N CYS A 48 -0.76 5.02 9.61
CA CYS A 48 0.04 3.81 9.53
C CYS A 48 -0.40 2.82 10.60
N GLY A 49 -0.07 1.56 10.39
CA GLY A 49 -0.34 0.51 11.36
C GLY A 49 0.20 -0.82 10.92
N SER A 50 0.47 -1.68 11.89
CA SER A 50 0.79 -3.08 11.62
C SER A 50 0.27 -3.95 12.75
N VAL A 51 -0.14 -5.15 12.39
CA VAL A 51 -0.41 -6.25 13.31
C VAL A 51 0.21 -7.48 12.68
N HIS A 52 1.07 -8.16 13.43
CA HIS A 52 1.60 -9.43 13.00
C HIS A 52 1.85 -10.33 14.20
N ASP A 53 1.75 -11.63 13.99
CA ASP A 53 2.39 -12.66 14.79
C ASP A 53 3.53 -13.29 13.97
N ASP A 54 4.12 -14.38 14.45
CA ASP A 54 5.26 -15.04 13.78
C ASP A 54 4.90 -15.64 12.41
N ASP A 55 3.61 -15.80 12.11
CA ASP A 55 3.11 -16.53 10.95
C ASP A 55 2.27 -15.65 10.00
N PHE A 56 1.72 -14.54 10.48
CA PHE A 56 0.65 -13.85 9.78
C PHE A 56 0.52 -12.38 10.16
N GLY A 57 0.09 -11.53 9.22
CA GLY A 57 -0.22 -10.14 9.56
C GLY A 57 -0.38 -9.19 8.38
N TYR A 58 -0.52 -7.91 8.73
CA TYR A 58 -0.53 -6.80 7.80
C TYR A 58 0.32 -5.63 8.28
N ARG A 59 0.71 -4.79 7.34
CA ARG A 59 1.20 -3.43 7.56
C ARG A 59 0.59 -2.51 6.52
N PHE A 60 0.26 -1.28 6.93
CA PHE A 60 -0.12 -0.22 6.01
C PHE A 60 0.55 1.11 6.35
N VAL A 61 0.70 1.95 5.34
CA VAL A 61 1.18 3.33 5.45
C VAL A 61 0.48 4.21 4.41
N VAL A 62 0.13 5.43 4.82
CA VAL A 62 -0.38 6.51 3.99
C VAL A 62 0.74 7.52 3.81
N ALA A 63 1.01 7.89 2.56
CA ALA A 63 1.92 8.96 2.22
C ALA A 63 1.16 9.99 1.36
N GLU A 64 0.88 11.15 1.96
CA GLU A 64 0.05 12.19 1.35
C GLU A 64 0.81 13.08 0.34
N SER A 65 2.13 12.96 0.28
CA SER A 65 2.96 13.75 -0.63
C SER A 65 4.26 13.02 -0.96
N ILE A 66 4.28 12.32 -2.09
CA ILE A 66 5.45 11.59 -2.61
C ILE A 66 5.87 12.20 -3.95
N SER A 67 7.15 12.53 -4.11
CA SER A 67 7.71 13.08 -5.36
C SER A 67 7.97 12.04 -6.45
N GLY A 68 7.68 10.77 -6.18
CA GLY A 68 7.84 9.63 -7.09
C GLY A 68 8.81 8.57 -6.58
N PRO A 69 8.87 7.40 -7.25
CA PRO A 69 8.09 7.05 -8.45
C PRO A 69 6.61 6.71 -8.16
N SER A 70 5.77 6.73 -9.19
CA SER A 70 4.44 6.11 -9.12
C SER A 70 4.58 4.59 -9.08
N PHE A 71 3.72 3.90 -8.33
CA PHE A 71 3.65 2.42 -8.37
C PHE A 71 3.30 1.87 -9.75
N PHE A 72 2.77 2.72 -10.64
CA PHE A 72 2.25 2.33 -11.95
C PHE A 72 3.15 2.75 -13.12
N ASP A 73 4.30 3.36 -12.83
CA ASP A 73 5.26 3.77 -13.87
C ASP A 73 6.08 2.57 -14.38
N ASP A 74 6.16 1.48 -13.61
CA ASP A 74 6.84 0.24 -14.00
C ASP A 74 5.87 -0.77 -14.66
N PRO A 75 6.34 -1.55 -15.66
CA PRO A 75 5.54 -2.63 -16.22
C PRO A 75 5.24 -3.69 -15.15
N ALA A 76 4.03 -4.28 -15.21
CA ALA A 76 3.62 -5.32 -14.27
C ALA A 76 4.64 -6.47 -14.22
N GLY A 77 5.17 -6.76 -13.03
CA GLY A 77 6.14 -7.84 -12.80
C GLY A 77 7.61 -7.43 -12.78
N SER A 78 7.92 -6.15 -12.54
CA SER A 78 9.29 -5.64 -12.40
C SER A 78 9.92 -5.76 -11.00
N ASP A 79 9.22 -6.39 -10.03
CA ASP A 79 9.76 -6.79 -8.72
C ASP A 79 10.53 -8.13 -8.78
#